data_AF-A0A7S2BJ26-F1
#
_entry.id   AF-A0A7S2BJ26-F1
#
_cell.length_a   1.000
_cell.length_b   1.000
_cell.length_c   1.000
_cell.angle_alpha   90.00
_cell.angle_beta   90.00
_cell.angle_gamma   90.00
#
_symmetry.space_group_name_H-M   'P 1'
#
loop_
_entity.id
_entity.type
_entity.pdbx_description
1 polymer ?
#
loop_
_entity_poly.entity_id
_entity_poly.type
_entity_poly.pdbx_seq_one_letter_code
_entity_poly.pdbx_strand_id
1 'polypeptide(L)'
;SEEDAEAIKKAEREIEEKHVRGEQNYVKWRKGVQEGREDMNTSFSARGNSLDVQVSGITARGQQMKTPRGYAKAVAVTCGSSHASLVHENGQLYTWGMGASGRLGLDLTEDGDPSADAPKPTLVQALAGRPVVRASCGYAHSAAVTV
;
A
#
# COMPACT_ATOMS: atom_id res chain seq x y z
N SER A 1 50.99 38.30 0.52
CA SER A 1 52.00 38.23 1.62
C SER A 1 51.85 36.89 2.34
N GLU A 2 52.77 36.50 3.22
CA GLU A 2 52.61 35.29 4.06
C GLU A 2 51.33 35.33 4.90
N GLU A 3 50.91 36.53 5.32
CA GLU A 3 49.65 36.77 6.03
C GLU A 3 48.41 36.35 5.22
N ASP A 4 48.38 36.57 3.90
CA ASP A 4 47.26 36.16 3.05
C ASP A 4 47.14 34.62 2.97
N ALA A 5 48.29 33.93 2.94
CA ALA A 5 48.32 32.47 2.89
C ALA A 5 47.87 31.84 4.22
N GLU A 6 48.18 32.49 5.35
CA GLU A 6 47.71 32.07 6.67
C GLU A 6 46.20 32.32 6.84
N ALA A 7 45.70 33.45 6.32
CA ALA A 7 44.27 33.77 6.31
C ALA A 7 43.45 32.74 5.51
N ILE A 8 43.95 32.29 4.36
CA ILE A 8 43.30 31.26 3.54
C ILE A 8 43.24 29.92 4.29
N LYS A 9 44.35 29.47 4.89
CA LYS A 9 44.39 28.21 5.67
C LYS A 9 43.43 28.24 6.86
N LYS A 10 43.29 29.39 7.51
CA LYS A 10 42.34 29.58 8.61
C LYS A 10 40.89 29.49 8.12
N ALA A 11 40.59 30.11 6.98
CA ALA A 11 39.26 30.05 6.36
C ALA A 11 38.90 28.62 5.92
N GLU A 12 39.84 27.89 5.31
CA GLU A 12 39.66 26.48 4.94
C GLU A 12 39.36 25.59 6.15
N ARG A 13 40.09 25.77 7.26
CA ARG A 13 39.84 25.03 8.50
C ARG A 13 38.45 25.33 9.07
N GLU A 14 38.01 26.58 9.03
CA GLU A 14 36.69 26.97 9.51
C GLU A 14 35.56 26.39 8.64
N ILE A 15 35.78 26.27 7.33
CA ILE A 15 34.85 25.63 6.40
C ILE A 15 34.75 24.13 6.70
N GLU A 16 35.88 23.46 6.92
CA GLU A 16 35.93 22.04 7.25
C GLU A 16 35.20 21.73 8.57
N GLU A 17 35.44 22.54 9.61
CA GLU A 17 34.75 22.41 10.90
C GLU A 17 33.23 22.60 10.76
N LYS A 18 32.79 23.53 9.91
CA LYS A 18 31.36 23.72 9.60
C LYS A 18 30.77 22.51 8.87
N HIS A 19 31.50 21.91 7.94
CA HIS A 19 31.10 20.70 7.22
C HIS A 19 30.94 19.51 8.17
N VAL A 20 31.97 19.21 8.96
CA VAL A 20 31.97 18.12 9.94
C VAL A 20 30.82 18.27 10.94
N ARG A 21 30.59 19.49 11.44
CA ARG A 21 29.47 19.79 12.34
C ARG A 21 28.11 19.59 11.65
N GLY A 22 27.99 19.99 10.38
CA GLY A 22 26.78 19.76 9.58
C GLY A 22 26.47 18.28 9.42
N GLU A 23 27.49 17.47 9.15
CA GLU A 23 27.36 16.03 8.96
C GLU A 23 26.98 15.31 10.27
N GLN A 24 27.62 15.69 11.39
CA GLN A 24 27.25 15.20 12.73
C GLN A 24 25.81 15.53 13.10
N ASN A 25 25.36 16.77 12.82
CA ASN A 25 23.98 17.19 13.04
C ASN A 25 23.01 16.38 12.18
N TYR A 26 23.34 16.13 10.91
CA TYR A 26 22.53 15.31 10.02
C TYR A 26 22.41 13.87 10.50
N VAL A 27 23.52 13.24 10.90
CA VAL A 27 23.53 11.88 11.44
C VAL A 27 22.71 11.80 12.73
N LYS A 28 22.87 12.76 13.65
CA LYS A 28 22.09 12.84 14.89
C LYS A 28 20.60 13.01 14.61
N TRP A 29 20.23 13.92 13.72
CA TRP A 29 18.84 14.12 13.30
C TRP A 29 18.26 12.86 12.68
N ARG A 30 18.99 12.21 11.74
CA ARG A 30 18.56 10.99 11.08
C ARG A 30 18.34 9.85 12.08
N LYS A 31 19.22 9.73 13.08
CA LYS A 31 19.07 8.74 14.15
C LYS A 31 17.83 9.00 14.99
N GLY A 32 17.60 10.25 15.40
CA GLY A 32 16.39 10.63 16.15
C GLY A 32 15.09 10.43 15.35
N VAL A 33 15.13 10.64 14.03
CA VAL A 33 14.00 10.32 13.13
C VAL A 33 13.77 8.81 13.04
N GLN A 34 14.82 8.00 13.10
CA GLN A 34 14.72 6.54 13.07
C GLN A 34 14.20 5.98 14.40
N GLU A 35 14.74 6.42 15.52
CA GLU A 35 14.27 6.06 16.88
C GLU A 35 12.81 6.49 17.08
N GLY A 36 12.44 7.72 16.72
CA GLY A 36 11.05 8.20 16.77
C GLY A 36 10.08 7.51 15.80
N ARG A 37 10.59 6.76 14.81
CA ARG A 37 9.79 5.90 13.92
C ARG A 37 9.56 4.51 14.52
N GLU A 38 10.45 4.03 15.38
CA GLU A 38 10.38 2.73 16.05
C GLU A 38 9.45 2.76 17.28
N ASP A 39 9.32 3.92 17.94
CA ASP A 39 8.47 4.13 19.13
C ASP A 39 6.97 4.32 18.82
N MET A 40 6.54 4.17 17.57
CA MET A 40 5.13 4.28 17.23
C MET A 40 4.41 3.03 17.75
N ASN A 41 3.61 3.18 18.82
CA ASN A 41 2.78 2.09 19.32
C ASN A 41 1.83 1.64 18.20
N THR A 42 2.11 0.47 17.62
CA THR A 42 1.34 -0.11 16.51
C THR A 42 0.06 -0.80 16.97
N SER A 43 -0.20 -0.80 18.28
CA SER A 43 -1.41 -1.33 18.89
C SER A 43 -2.36 -0.17 19.22
N PHE A 44 -3.55 -0.20 18.66
CA PHE A 44 -4.65 0.64 19.10
C PHE A 44 -5.69 -0.23 19.80
N SER A 45 -6.00 0.12 21.06
CA SER A 45 -7.12 -0.47 21.80
C SER A 45 -8.11 0.60 22.17
N ALA A 46 -9.35 0.47 21.70
CA ALA A 46 -10.43 1.36 22.09
C ALA A 46 -10.87 1.05 23.53
N ARG A 47 -11.20 2.08 24.32
CA ARG A 47 -11.72 1.88 25.67
C ARG A 47 -13.04 1.10 25.60
N GLY A 48 -13.07 -0.08 26.22
CA GLY A 48 -14.31 -0.81 26.49
C GLY A 48 -14.49 -2.14 25.76
N ASN A 49 -13.57 -2.58 24.91
CA ASN A 49 -13.48 -3.98 24.48
C ASN A 49 -12.08 -4.29 23.95
N SER A 50 -11.55 -5.47 24.29
CA SER A 50 -10.22 -5.99 23.92
C SER A 50 -10.07 -6.21 22.41
N LEU A 51 -10.14 -5.15 21.60
CA LEU A 51 -9.69 -5.18 20.22
C LEU A 51 -8.29 -4.59 20.20
N ASP A 52 -7.28 -5.44 20.02
CA ASP A 52 -5.94 -5.01 19.66
C ASP A 52 -5.86 -4.95 18.14
N VAL A 53 -5.93 -3.73 17.60
CA VAL A 53 -5.73 -3.54 16.16
C VAL A 53 -4.25 -3.29 15.93
N GLN A 54 -3.56 -4.30 15.40
CA GLN A 54 -2.21 -4.13 14.86
C GLN A 54 -2.28 -3.29 13.57
N VAL A 55 -1.91 -2.03 13.68
CA VAL A 55 -1.86 -1.06 12.57
C VAL A 55 -0.58 -1.27 11.71
N SER A 56 0.32 -2.14 12.16
CA SER A 56 1.52 -2.58 11.42
C SER A 56 1.16 -3.13 10.04
N GLY A 57 1.81 -2.59 8.99
CA GLY A 57 1.66 -3.04 7.61
C GLY A 57 0.63 -2.26 6.79
N ILE A 58 -0.10 -1.30 7.39
CA ILE A 58 -0.94 -0.32 6.65
C ILE A 58 -0.07 0.78 6.02
N THR A 59 1.05 1.13 6.67
CA THR A 59 2.07 1.99 6.07
C THR A 59 3.14 1.13 5.37
N ALA A 60 3.77 1.66 4.33
CA ALA A 60 4.86 0.99 3.59
C ALA A 60 6.08 0.58 4.45
N ARG A 61 6.08 0.91 5.74
CA ARG A 61 7.16 0.65 6.70
C ARG A 61 6.82 -0.37 7.78
N GLY A 62 5.57 -0.85 7.87
CA GLY A 62 5.20 -1.85 8.87
C GLY A 62 5.49 -3.27 8.38
N GLN A 63 5.70 -4.20 9.33
CA GLN A 63 5.84 -5.63 9.02
C GLN A 63 4.65 -6.10 8.18
N GLN A 64 4.92 -6.87 7.11
CA GLN A 64 3.88 -7.39 6.23
C GLN A 64 2.84 -8.18 7.05
N MET A 65 1.57 -7.76 7.00
CA MET A 65 0.49 -8.46 7.67
C MET A 65 0.46 -9.92 7.22
N LYS A 66 0.64 -10.83 8.18
CA LYS A 66 0.44 -12.26 7.99
C LYS A 66 -0.98 -12.58 8.46
N THR A 67 -1.84 -13.02 7.55
CA THR A 67 -3.18 -13.47 7.96
C THR A 67 -3.04 -14.74 8.81
N PRO A 68 -3.76 -14.89 9.94
CA PRO A 68 -3.61 -16.04 10.85
C PRO A 68 -3.85 -17.42 10.21
N ARG A 69 -4.42 -17.45 8.99
CA ARG A 69 -4.83 -18.67 8.29
C ARG A 69 -4.06 -18.91 6.99
N GLY A 70 -3.02 -18.13 6.69
CA GLY A 70 -2.22 -18.32 5.48
C GLY A 70 -2.99 -18.11 4.17
N TYR A 71 -4.16 -17.47 4.23
CA TYR A 71 -4.90 -17.09 3.03
C TYR A 71 -4.10 -16.05 2.26
N ALA A 72 -3.95 -16.30 0.97
CA ALA A 72 -3.17 -15.45 0.08
C ALA A 72 -3.72 -14.01 0.08
N LYS A 73 -2.78 -13.07 -0.07
CA LYS A 73 -2.98 -11.67 0.31
C LYS A 73 -3.83 -10.96 -0.74
N ALA A 74 -4.89 -10.28 -0.31
CA ALA A 74 -5.54 -9.27 -1.14
C ALA A 74 -4.60 -8.07 -1.27
N VAL A 75 -4.27 -7.69 -2.51
CA VAL A 75 -3.35 -6.57 -2.79
C VAL A 75 -4.11 -5.26 -2.92
N ALA A 76 -5.30 -5.30 -3.52
CA ALA A 76 -6.16 -4.14 -3.64
C ALA A 76 -7.63 -4.55 -3.58
N VAL A 77 -8.46 -3.71 -2.97
CA VAL A 77 -9.92 -3.83 -2.99
C VAL A 77 -10.47 -2.50 -3.47
N THR A 78 -11.40 -2.53 -4.43
CA THR A 78 -12.09 -1.34 -4.92
C THR A 78 -13.59 -1.53 -4.81
N CYS A 79 -14.30 -0.47 -4.47
CA CYS A 79 -15.75 -0.47 -4.36
C CYS A 79 -16.33 0.59 -5.28
N GLY A 80 -17.35 0.21 -6.04
CA GLY A 80 -18.21 1.11 -6.80
C GLY A 80 -19.50 1.42 -6.02
N SER A 81 -20.55 1.83 -6.73
CA SER A 81 -21.84 2.17 -6.10
C SER A 81 -22.55 0.95 -5.47
N SER A 82 -22.46 -0.21 -6.12
CA SER A 82 -23.20 -1.42 -5.71
C SER A 82 -22.45 -2.71 -6.03
N HIS A 83 -21.15 -2.62 -6.29
CA HIS A 83 -20.27 -3.77 -6.56
C HIS A 83 -18.87 -3.48 -6.04
N ALA A 84 -18.08 -4.54 -5.88
CA ALA A 84 -16.69 -4.44 -5.46
C ALA A 84 -15.82 -5.41 -6.26
N SER A 85 -14.53 -5.11 -6.28
CA SER A 85 -13.50 -5.97 -6.85
C SER A 85 -12.33 -6.15 -5.89
N LEU A 86 -11.65 -7.29 -6.02
CA LEU A 86 -10.45 -7.64 -5.26
C LEU A 86 -9.39 -8.17 -6.20
N VAL A 87 -8.22 -7.54 -6.17
CA VAL A 87 -7.02 -8.01 -6.85
C VAL A 87 -6.23 -8.84 -5.86
N HIS A 88 -6.04 -10.10 -6.20
CA HIS A 88 -5.31 -11.06 -5.41
C HIS A 88 -3.81 -11.04 -5.76
N GLU A 89 -2.93 -11.42 -4.82
CA GLU A 89 -1.47 -11.39 -5.00
C GLU A 89 -0.96 -12.27 -6.16
N ASN A 90 -1.69 -13.32 -6.52
CA ASN A 90 -1.39 -14.14 -7.70
C ASN A 90 -1.91 -13.53 -9.03
N GLY A 91 -2.41 -12.30 -9.02
CA GLY A 91 -2.94 -11.60 -10.19
C GLY A 91 -4.39 -11.96 -10.55
N GLN A 92 -5.09 -12.77 -9.75
CA GLN A 92 -6.50 -13.07 -9.97
C GLN A 92 -7.40 -11.89 -9.57
N LEU A 93 -8.43 -11.65 -10.38
CA LEU A 93 -9.47 -10.65 -10.10
C LEU A 93 -10.74 -11.36 -9.63
N TYR A 94 -11.26 -10.91 -8.50
CA TYR A 94 -12.55 -11.31 -7.97
C TYR A 94 -13.51 -10.13 -8.00
N THR A 95 -14.76 -10.35 -8.38
CA THR A 95 -15.83 -9.33 -8.37
C THR A 95 -17.07 -9.86 -7.66
N TRP A 96 -17.81 -8.97 -7.01
CA TRP A 96 -19.10 -9.30 -6.37
C TRP A 96 -20.00 -8.07 -6.22
N GLY A 97 -21.28 -8.32 -5.92
CA GLY A 97 -22.34 -7.32 -5.80
C GLY A 97 -23.33 -7.38 -6.96
N MET A 98 -23.83 -6.22 -7.36
CA MET A 98 -24.81 -6.07 -8.44
C MET A 98 -24.19 -6.36 -9.82
N GLY A 99 -24.81 -7.25 -10.59
CA GLY A 99 -24.40 -7.67 -11.93
C GLY A 99 -24.85 -6.75 -13.06
N ALA A 100 -25.91 -5.98 -12.84
CA ALA A 100 -26.56 -5.14 -13.85
C ALA A 100 -25.56 -4.39 -14.76
N SER A 101 -25.83 -4.36 -16.07
CA SER A 101 -24.94 -3.80 -17.10
C SER A 101 -23.65 -4.59 -17.34
N GLY A 102 -23.56 -5.85 -16.89
CA GLY A 102 -22.35 -6.66 -17.06
C GLY A 102 -21.17 -6.23 -16.20
N ARG A 103 -21.40 -5.39 -15.17
CA ARG A 103 -20.33 -4.67 -14.47
C ARG A 103 -19.37 -5.55 -13.68
N LEU A 104 -19.76 -6.79 -13.42
CA LEU A 104 -18.93 -7.76 -12.71
C LEU A 104 -17.95 -8.48 -13.65
N GLY A 105 -18.22 -8.49 -14.97
CA GLY A 105 -17.44 -9.27 -15.94
C GLY A 105 -17.53 -10.78 -15.69
N LEU A 106 -18.63 -11.22 -15.05
CA LEU A 106 -18.89 -12.61 -14.72
C LEU A 106 -19.96 -13.17 -15.63
N ASP A 107 -19.91 -14.48 -15.81
CA ASP A 107 -20.93 -15.23 -16.53
C ASP A 107 -21.41 -16.36 -15.62
N LEU A 108 -22.44 -16.08 -14.80
CA LEU A 108 -22.73 -16.85 -13.58
C LEU A 108 -23.81 -17.92 -13.74
N THR A 109 -24.63 -17.84 -14.77
CA THR A 109 -25.73 -18.79 -15.01
C THR A 109 -25.35 -19.76 -16.12
N GLU A 110 -26.03 -20.92 -16.18
CA GLU A 110 -25.81 -21.91 -17.25
C GLU A 110 -26.12 -21.34 -18.64
N ASP A 111 -27.03 -20.36 -18.72
CA ASP A 111 -27.38 -19.62 -19.93
C ASP A 111 -26.48 -18.39 -20.19
N GLY A 112 -25.54 -18.11 -19.29
CA GLY A 112 -24.59 -17.02 -19.41
C GLY A 112 -25.19 -15.62 -19.26
N ASP A 113 -25.88 -15.34 -18.15
CA ASP A 113 -26.38 -14.00 -17.84
C ASP A 113 -25.26 -13.13 -17.23
N PRO A 114 -24.70 -12.15 -17.99
CA PRO A 114 -23.68 -11.25 -17.49
C PRO A 114 -24.23 -10.24 -16.47
N SER A 115 -25.55 -10.10 -16.37
CA SER A 115 -26.21 -9.17 -15.45
C SER A 115 -26.58 -9.80 -14.10
N ALA A 116 -26.30 -11.09 -13.90
CA ALA A 116 -26.58 -11.79 -12.66
C ALA A 116 -25.76 -11.25 -11.49
N ASP A 117 -26.42 -11.06 -10.35
CA ASP A 117 -25.77 -10.60 -9.12
C ASP A 117 -24.88 -11.71 -8.50
N ALA A 118 -23.74 -11.31 -7.95
CA ALA A 118 -22.83 -12.20 -7.24
C ALA A 118 -22.82 -11.86 -5.74
N PRO A 119 -23.42 -12.67 -4.85
CA PRO A 119 -23.48 -12.37 -3.42
C PRO A 119 -22.12 -12.56 -2.70
N LYS A 120 -21.14 -13.21 -3.35
CA LYS A 120 -19.82 -13.52 -2.80
C LYS A 120 -18.72 -13.21 -3.82
N PRO A 121 -17.48 -12.92 -3.37
CA PRO A 121 -16.34 -12.76 -4.26
C PRO A 121 -16.21 -13.93 -5.22
N THR A 122 -16.33 -13.65 -6.52
CA THR A 122 -16.32 -14.67 -7.56
C THR A 122 -15.22 -14.37 -8.56
N LEU A 123 -14.50 -15.41 -8.97
CA LEU A 123 -13.35 -15.29 -9.87
C LEU A 123 -13.81 -14.87 -11.26
N VAL A 124 -13.20 -13.82 -11.81
CA VAL A 124 -13.40 -13.39 -13.20
C VAL A 124 -12.61 -14.32 -14.13
N GLN A 125 -13.26 -15.39 -14.59
CA GLN A 125 -12.62 -16.39 -15.45
C GLN A 125 -12.14 -15.84 -16.80
N ALA A 126 -12.78 -14.78 -17.32
CA ALA A 126 -12.37 -14.13 -18.57
C ALA A 126 -10.94 -13.56 -18.53
N LEU A 127 -10.39 -13.32 -17.33
CA LEU A 127 -9.03 -12.85 -17.12
C LEU A 127 -8.09 -13.95 -16.59
N ALA A 128 -8.52 -15.21 -16.59
CA ALA A 128 -7.67 -16.32 -16.17
C ALA A 128 -6.39 -16.39 -17.03
N GLY A 129 -5.24 -16.52 -16.38
CA GLY A 129 -3.92 -16.51 -17.04
C GLY A 129 -3.40 -15.12 -17.43
N ARG A 130 -4.17 -14.05 -17.21
CA ARG A 130 -3.74 -12.65 -17.43
C ARG A 130 -3.65 -11.94 -16.07
N PRO A 131 -2.46 -11.79 -15.48
CA PRO A 131 -2.32 -11.21 -14.15
C PRO A 131 -2.80 -9.75 -14.15
N VAL A 132 -3.83 -9.48 -13.33
CA VAL A 132 -4.37 -8.14 -13.10
C VAL A 132 -3.54 -7.43 -12.06
N VAL A 133 -3.08 -6.22 -12.37
CA VAL A 133 -2.28 -5.39 -11.47
C VAL A 133 -3.10 -4.30 -10.78
N ARG A 134 -4.14 -3.79 -11.45
CA ARG A 134 -5.04 -2.77 -10.91
C ARG A 134 -6.46 -2.99 -11.40
N ALA A 135 -7.41 -2.69 -10.54
CA ALA A 135 -8.83 -2.63 -10.87
C ALA A 135 -9.44 -1.32 -10.35
N SER A 136 -10.55 -0.89 -10.94
CA SER A 136 -11.34 0.25 -10.51
C SER A 136 -12.81 -0.01 -10.77
N CYS A 137 -13.66 0.43 -9.84
CA CYS A 137 -15.11 0.23 -9.86
C CYS A 137 -15.80 1.60 -9.83
N GLY A 138 -16.61 1.89 -10.84
CA GLY A 138 -17.40 3.12 -10.95
C GLY A 138 -18.84 2.94 -10.47
N TYR A 139 -19.75 3.79 -10.97
CA TYR A 139 -21.18 3.69 -10.66
C TYR A 139 -21.79 2.38 -11.20
N ALA A 140 -21.59 2.12 -12.50
CA ALA A 140 -22.15 0.98 -13.22
C ALA A 140 -21.15 0.27 -14.14
N HIS A 141 -19.84 0.53 -13.98
CA HIS A 141 -18.78 -0.04 -14.82
C HIS A 141 -17.58 -0.43 -13.96
N SER A 142 -16.79 -1.36 -14.49
CA SER A 142 -15.51 -1.80 -13.92
C SER A 142 -14.41 -1.70 -14.98
N ALA A 143 -13.19 -1.40 -14.55
CA ALA A 143 -12.01 -1.44 -15.41
C ALA A 143 -10.89 -2.22 -14.69
N ALA A 144 -10.12 -2.98 -15.46
CA ALA A 144 -8.95 -3.70 -14.97
C ALA A 144 -7.78 -3.54 -15.93
N VAL A 145 -6.57 -3.51 -15.38
CA VAL A 145 -5.31 -3.42 -16.13
C VAL A 145 -4.51 -4.69 -15.87
N THR A 146 -4.13 -5.36 -16.95
CA THR A 146 -3.23 -6.53 -16.94
C THR A 146 -1.84 -6.13 -17.42
N VAL A 147 -0.83 -6.93 -17.08
CA VAL A 147 0.54 -6.81 -17.63
C VAL A 147 0.73 -7.65 -18.89
#